data_AF-A0A4V3UQR9-F1
#
_entry.id   AF-A0A4V3UQR9-F1
#
_cell.length_a   1.000
_cell.length_b   1.000
_cell.length_c   1.000
_cell.angle_alpha   90.00
_cell.angle_beta   90.00
_cell.angle_gamma   90.00
#
_symmetry.space_group_name_H-M   'P 1'
#
loop_
_entity.id
_entity.type
_entity.pdbx_description
1 polymer ?
#
loop_
_entity_poly.entity_id
_entity_poly.type
_entity_poly.pdbx_seq_one_letter_code
_entity_poly.pdbx_strand_id
1 'polypeptide(L)' 'MASTSNTPVENTIREKITAALAPSTLVIRNDSHLHAHHEPMRGSASKETHFQFVSLDLSTFCLDID' A
#
# COMPACT_ATOMS: atom_id res chain seq x y z
N MET A 1 -5.15 9.25 -23.45
CA MET A 1 -4.71 7.92 -22.96
C MET A 1 -4.32 8.10 -21.51
N ALA A 2 -4.94 7.37 -20.57
CA ALA A 2 -4.49 7.38 -19.19
C ALA A 2 -3.06 6.83 -19.14
N SER A 3 -2.12 7.58 -18.58
CA SER A 3 -0.77 7.11 -18.33
C SER A 3 -0.83 5.94 -17.34
N THR A 4 -0.41 4.76 -17.76
CA THR A 4 -0.18 3.63 -16.85
C THR A 4 0.82 4.08 -15.79
N SER A 5 0.37 4.16 -14.53
CA SER A 5 1.24 4.46 -13.40
C SER A 5 2.39 3.46 -13.36
N ASN A 6 3.56 3.89 -12.90
CA ASN A 6 4.67 2.98 -12.61
C ASN A 6 4.45 2.16 -11.32
N THR A 7 3.40 2.48 -10.56
CA THR A 7 3.04 1.87 -9.26
C THR A 7 1.54 1.51 -9.20
N PRO A 8 1.00 0.74 -10.15
CA PRO A 8 -0.44 0.46 -10.23
C PRO A 8 -1.00 -0.27 -9.00
N VAL A 9 -0.22 -1.15 -8.37
CA VAL A 9 -0.63 -1.87 -7.16
C VAL A 9 -0.58 -0.95 -5.95
N GLU A 10 0.47 -0.16 -5.77
CA GLU A 10 0.52 0.83 -4.68
C GLU A 10 -0.68 1.79 -4.73
N ASN A 11 -1.03 2.25 -5.93
CA ASN A 11 -2.18 3.13 -6.14
C ASN A 11 -3.48 2.45 -5.69
N THR A 12 -3.66 1.19 -6.09
CA THR A 12 -4.84 0.39 -5.68
C THR A 12 -4.90 0.19 -4.17
N ILE A 13 -3.76 -0.06 -3.51
CA ILE A 13 -3.68 -0.18 -2.05
C ILE A 13 -4.10 1.14 -1.40
N ARG A 14 -3.56 2.27 -1.88
CA ARG A 14 -3.88 3.61 -1.37
C ARG A 14 -5.36 3.92 -1.48
N GLU A 15 -5.96 3.68 -2.65
CA GLU A 15 -7.39 3.89 -2.90
C GLU A 15 -8.25 3.07 -1.94
N LYS A 16 -8.00 1.76 -1.85
CA LYS A 16 -8.79 0.85 -1.01
C LYS A 16 -8.68 1.19 0.48
N ILE A 17 -7.47 1.42 0.98
CA ILE A 17 -7.26 1.75 2.40
C ILE A 17 -7.90 3.10 2.73
N THR A 18 -7.71 4.11 1.87
CA THR A 18 -8.30 5.44 2.08
C THR A 18 -9.83 5.38 2.10
N ALA A 19 -10.43 4.64 1.16
CA ALA A 19 -11.87 4.51 1.08
C ALA A 19 -12.47 3.73 2.27
N ALA A 20 -11.78 2.71 2.76
CA ALA A 20 -12.30 1.86 3.83
C ALA A 20 -12.07 2.44 5.23
N LEU A 21 -10.94 3.11 5.46
CA LEU A 21 -10.47 3.47 6.81
C LEU A 21 -10.33 4.97 7.03
N ALA A 22 -10.39 5.80 5.97
CA ALA A 22 -10.20 7.25 6.03
C ALA A 22 -9.05 7.69 6.98
N PRO A 23 -7.86 7.08 6.90
CA PRO A 23 -6.82 7.31 7.89
C PRO A 23 -6.31 8.75 7.82
N SER A 24 -5.97 9.32 8.98
CA SER A 24 -5.34 10.65 9.03
C SER A 24 -3.95 10.66 8.41
N THR A 25 -3.24 9.53 8.45
CA THR A 25 -1.95 9.35 7.78
C THR A 25 -1.83 7.93 7.25
N LEU A 26 -1.40 7.81 6.00
CA LEU A 26 -1.13 6.53 5.34
C LEU A 26 0.24 6.55 4.67
N VAL A 27 1.18 5.76 5.21
CA VAL A 27 2.50 5.52 4.61
C VAL A 27 2.48 4.15 3.96
N ILE A 28 2.86 4.09 2.69
CA ILE A 28 3.02 2.84 1.93
C ILE A 28 4.45 2.80 1.40
N ARG A 29 5.14 1.69 1.62
CA ARG A 29 6.50 1.43 1.14
C ARG A 29 6.51 0.17 0.29
N ASN A 30 7.01 0.31 -0.93
CA ASN A 30 7.16 -0.78 -1.88
C ASN A 30 8.59 -1.36 -1.82
N ASP A 31 8.71 -2.52 -1.21
CA ASP A 31 9.99 -3.21 -0.98
C ASP A 31 10.26 -4.32 -1.99
N SER A 32 9.48 -4.38 -3.06
CA SER A 32 9.55 -5.47 -4.04
C SER A 32 10.93 -5.61 -4.69
N HIS A 33 11.69 -4.52 -4.77
CA HIS A 33 13.05 -4.53 -5.29
C HIS A 33 14.01 -5.37 -4.43
N LEU A 34 13.78 -5.50 -3.13
CA LEU A 34 14.57 -6.37 -2.24
C LEU A 34 14.38 -7.85 -2.56
N HIS A 35 13.32 -8.21 -3.30
CA HIS A 35 12.96 -9.57 -3.65
C HIS A 35 12.88 -9.81 -5.17
N ALA A 36 13.39 -8.87 -5.97
CA ALA A 36 13.29 -8.91 -7.43
C ALA A 36 14.02 -10.11 -8.08
N HIS A 37 14.95 -10.74 -7.35
CA HIS A 37 15.73 -11.88 -7.81
C HIS A 37 15.20 -13.25 -7.33
N HIS A 38 14.06 -13.27 -6.65
CA HIS A 38 13.47 -14.52 -6.16
C HIS A 38 12.89 -15.33 -7.34
N GLU A 39 13.40 -16.53 -7.60
CA GLU A 39 12.95 -17.36 -8.75
C GLU A 39 11.43 -17.60 -8.79
N PRO A 40 10.73 -17.81 -7.66
CA PRO A 40 9.26 -17.90 -7.63
C PRO A 40 8.51 -16.69 -8.17
N MET A 41 9.17 -15.54 -8.33
CA MET A 41 8.54 -14.33 -8.88
C MET A 41 8.66 -14.21 -10.41
N ARG A 42 9.31 -15.17 -11.08
CA ARG A 42 9.45 -15.18 -12.54
C ARG A 42 8.09 -15.35 -13.21
N GLY A 43 7.78 -14.46 -14.16
CA GLY A 43 6.51 -14.50 -14.90
C GLY A 43 5.32 -13.85 -14.18
N SER A 44 5.55 -13.22 -13.02
CA SER A 44 4.51 -12.41 -12.38
C SER A 44 4.07 -11.26 -13.29
N ALA A 45 2.75 -11.02 -13.36
CA ALA A 45 2.17 -9.91 -14.12
C ALA A 45 2.58 -8.54 -13.56
N SER A 46 2.93 -8.47 -12.27
CA SER A 46 3.43 -7.25 -11.62
C SER A 46 4.76 -7.50 -10.90
N LYS A 47 5.62 -6.49 -10.90
CA LYS A 47 6.85 -6.46 -10.10
C LYS A 47 6.62 -5.94 -8.68
N GLU A 48 5.40 -5.50 -8.37
CA GLU A 48 5.00 -5.00 -7.06
C GLU A 48 4.39 -6.14 -6.22
N THR A 49 5.17 -6.66 -5.28
CA THR A 49 4.93 -7.95 -4.61
C THR A 49 5.09 -7.89 -3.11
N HIS A 50 5.90 -6.96 -2.60
CA HIS A 50 6.17 -6.81 -1.17
C HIS A 50 5.91 -5.36 -0.76
N PHE A 51 5.01 -5.19 0.20
CA PHE A 51 4.61 -3.89 0.71
C PHE A 51 4.62 -3.88 2.23
N GLN A 52 5.04 -2.76 2.78
CA GLN A 52 4.82 -2.41 4.18
C GLN A 52 3.99 -1.14 4.21
N PHE A 53 3.05 -1.07 5.15
CA PHE A 53 2.24 0.12 5.33
C PHE A 53 1.96 0.36 6.80
N VAL A 54 1.76 1.63 7.12
CA VAL A 54 1.35 2.11 8.43
C VAL A 54 0.19 3.07 8.21
N SER A 55 -0.93 2.81 8.88
CA SER A 55 -2.09 3.70 8.92
C SER A 55 -2.29 4.21 10.34
N LEU A 56 -2.40 5.51 10.50
CA LEU A 56 -2.73 6.15 11.77
C LEU A 56 -4.11 6.78 11.66
N ASP A 57 -4.97 6.43 12.61
CA ASP A 57 -6.25 7.09 12.80
C ASP A 57 -6.22 7.88 14.11
N LEU A 58 -6.31 9.20 14.00
CA LEU A 58 -6.33 10.10 15.15
C LEU A 58 -7.74 10.18 15.78
N SER A 59 -8.78 9.69 15.10
CA SER A 59 -10.15 9.74 15.61
C SER A 59 -10.47 8.64 16.63
N THR A 60 -9.86 7.46 16.50
CA THR A 60 -10.02 6.36 17.48
C THR A 60 -9.41 6.67 18.85
N PHE A 61 -8.40 7.55 18.97
CA PHE A 61 -7.76 7.85 20.26
C PHE A 61 -8.65 8.63 21.25
N CYS A 62 -9.69 9.32 20.76
CA CYS A 62 -10.60 10.09 21.62
C CYS A 62 -11.76 9.26 22.20
N LEU A 63 -11.94 8.00 21.78
CA LEU A 63 -13.11 7.19 22.17
C LEU A 63 -12.90 6.34 23.44
N ASP A 64 -11.69 6.30 24.01
CA ASP A 64 -11.35 5.47 25.18
C ASP A 64 -11.09 6.28 26.48
N ILE A 65 -11.45 7.57 26.52
CA ILE A 65 -11.42 8.38 27.75
C ILE A 65 -12.86 8.66 28.19
N ASP A 66 -13.48 7.68 28.84
CA ASP A 66 -14.63 7.87 29.74
C ASP A 66 -14.41 7.02 31.01
#